data_AF-A0A2D4R092-F1
#
_entry.id   AF-A0A2D4R092-F1
#
_cell.length_a   1.000
_cell.length_b   1.000
_cell.length_c   1.000
_cell.angle_alpha   90.00
_cell.angle_beta   90.00
_cell.angle_gamma   90.00
#
_symmetry.space_group_name_H-M   'P 1'
#
loop_
_entity.id
_entity.type
_entity.pdbx_description
1 polymer ?
#
loop_
_entity_poly.entity_id
_entity_poly.type
_entity_poly.pdbx_seq_one_letter_code
_entity_poly.pdbx_strand_id
1 'polypeptide(L)'
;MEVRHTAGNKYTDIVVTCTLDYGEPTGQSAFDNTTDFNGDYVFDELGLKSWEGTENGSTNKLLTHVIFHPVQKSLNRLIQIDYTLRIQSLTTFTETSSTALSTSNTVSGTTSGGNTGY
;
A
#
# COMPACT_ATOMS: atom_id res chain seq x y z
N MET A 1 -2.79 -5.95 -0.03
CA MET A 1 -2.68 -4.95 1.05
C MET A 1 -4.08 -4.56 1.50
N GLU A 2 -4.29 -4.44 2.79
CA GLU A 2 -5.57 -4.08 3.42
C GLU A 2 -5.30 -3.03 4.50
N VAL A 3 -6.20 -2.06 4.66
CA VAL A 3 -6.15 -1.07 5.75
C VAL A 3 -7.30 -1.37 6.71
N ARG A 4 -6.96 -1.64 7.98
CA ARG A 4 -7.90 -1.98 9.04
C ARG A 4 -7.98 -0.84 10.05
N HIS A 5 -9.12 -0.16 10.08
CA HIS A 5 -9.44 0.85 11.09
C HIS A 5 -10.85 0.60 11.65
N THR A 6 -10.98 0.69 12.97
CA THR A 6 -12.27 0.62 13.67
C THR A 6 -12.51 1.96 14.33
N ALA A 7 -13.67 2.58 14.07
CA ALA A 7 -14.01 3.87 14.66
C ALA A 7 -13.89 3.84 16.20
N GLY A 8 -13.28 4.88 16.77
CA GLY A 8 -12.96 4.96 18.20
C GLY A 8 -11.64 4.31 18.60
N ASN A 9 -10.98 3.58 17.69
CA ASN A 9 -9.64 3.06 17.91
C ASN A 9 -8.58 4.15 17.65
N LYS A 10 -7.48 4.12 18.41
CA LYS A 10 -6.41 5.14 18.31
C LYS A 10 -5.38 4.84 17.23
N TYR A 11 -5.51 3.71 16.56
CA TYR A 11 -4.57 3.24 15.58
C TYR A 11 -5.28 2.69 14.34
N THR A 12 -4.51 2.61 13.26
CA THR A 12 -4.86 1.96 12.01
C THR A 12 -3.77 0.95 11.69
N ASP A 13 -4.18 -0.26 11.31
CA ASP A 13 -3.25 -1.29 10.85
C ASP A 13 -3.24 -1.33 9.32
N ILE A 14 -2.04 -1.37 8.75
CA ILE A 14 -1.81 -1.71 7.35
C ILE A 14 -1.32 -3.15 7.31
N VAL A 15 -2.09 -4.03 6.68
CA VAL A 15 -1.77 -5.44 6.53
C VAL A 15 -1.31 -5.67 5.09
N VAL A 16 -0.08 -6.15 4.95
CA VAL A 16 0.51 -6.52 3.66
C VAL A 16 0.80 -8.01 3.69
N THR A 17 0.21 -8.74 2.76
CA THR A 17 0.58 -10.12 2.47
C THR A 17 1.20 -10.15 1.08
N CYS A 18 2.39 -10.70 0.97
CA CYS A 18 3.01 -11.04 -0.31
C CYS A 18 3.51 -12.48 -0.28
N THR A 19 3.44 -13.12 -1.43
CA THR A 19 3.87 -14.50 -1.61
C THR A 19 4.90 -14.53 -2.73
N LEU A 20 6.07 -15.08 -2.43
CA LEU A 20 7.07 -15.47 -3.42
C LEU A 20 6.87 -16.94 -3.71
N ASP A 21 6.25 -17.23 -4.85
CA ASP A 21 5.87 -18.59 -5.22
C ASP A 21 7.07 -19.42 -5.71
N TYR A 22 6.83 -20.70 -5.96
CA TYR A 22 7.81 -21.59 -6.56
C TYR A 22 8.29 -21.06 -7.92
N GLY A 23 9.61 -21.03 -8.12
CA GLY A 23 10.18 -20.56 -9.38
C GLY A 23 10.18 -19.04 -9.60
N GLU A 24 9.66 -18.23 -8.67
CA GLU A 24 9.61 -16.78 -8.79
C GLU A 24 10.56 -16.08 -7.80
N PRO A 25 11.45 -15.17 -8.25
CA PRO A 25 11.89 -14.88 -9.64
C PRO A 25 12.75 -15.97 -10.32
N THR A 26 12.85 -15.95 -11.66
CA THR A 26 13.70 -16.87 -12.44
C THR A 26 15.18 -16.66 -12.16
N GLY A 27 15.98 -17.74 -12.14
CA GLY A 27 17.45 -17.69 -11.91
C GLY A 27 17.90 -18.27 -10.57
N GLN A 28 16.95 -18.68 -9.73
CA GLN A 28 17.23 -19.27 -8.42
C GLN A 28 17.89 -20.64 -8.49
N SER A 29 18.68 -20.95 -7.47
CA SER A 29 19.15 -22.29 -7.20
C SER A 29 17.99 -23.25 -6.92
N ALA A 30 18.15 -24.51 -7.34
CA ALA A 30 17.16 -25.56 -7.10
C ALA A 30 17.03 -25.93 -5.61
N PHE A 31 18.10 -25.72 -4.82
CA PHE A 31 18.17 -26.07 -3.40
C PHE A 31 18.73 -24.91 -2.57
N ASP A 32 18.26 -24.85 -1.33
CA ASP A 32 18.70 -23.93 -0.28
C ASP A 32 19.82 -24.59 0.53
N ASN A 33 21.01 -24.68 -0.05
CA ASN A 33 22.16 -25.34 0.56
C ASN A 33 23.45 -24.51 0.57
N THR A 34 23.39 -23.30 0.02
CA THR A 34 24.55 -22.41 0.00
C THR A 34 24.63 -21.66 1.31
N THR A 35 25.85 -21.55 1.84
CA THR A 35 26.18 -20.70 2.99
C THR A 35 26.59 -19.29 2.54
N ASP A 36 26.51 -19.00 1.24
CA ASP A 36 26.83 -17.70 0.69
C ASP A 36 25.68 -16.73 0.93
N PHE A 37 25.96 -15.67 1.69
CA PHE A 37 25.00 -14.62 2.01
C PHE A 37 24.90 -13.54 0.94
N ASN A 38 25.75 -13.60 -0.11
CA ASN A 38 25.82 -12.60 -1.16
C ASN A 38 25.16 -13.04 -2.47
N GLY A 39 24.32 -14.08 -2.43
CA GLY A 39 23.61 -14.57 -3.61
C GLY A 39 22.46 -13.64 -4.04
N ASP A 40 22.16 -13.59 -5.33
CA ASP A 40 21.17 -12.68 -5.95
C ASP A 40 19.74 -12.82 -5.39
N TYR A 41 19.41 -13.97 -4.79
CA TYR A 41 18.10 -14.27 -4.21
C TYR A 41 18.16 -14.57 -2.71
N VAL A 42 19.21 -14.07 -2.06
CA VAL A 42 19.34 -14.04 -0.60
C VAL A 42 18.92 -12.65 -0.14
N PHE A 43 18.01 -12.58 0.82
CA PHE A 43 17.59 -11.32 1.41
C PHE A 43 17.50 -11.44 2.92
N ASP A 44 17.84 -10.35 3.60
CA ASP A 44 17.98 -10.25 5.06
C ASP A 44 17.20 -9.05 5.64
N GLU A 45 16.48 -8.30 4.79
CA GLU A 45 15.71 -7.14 5.19
C GLU A 45 14.37 -7.08 4.44
N LEU A 46 13.34 -6.57 5.12
CA LEU A 46 12.06 -6.19 4.53
C LEU A 46 11.73 -4.76 4.96
N GLY A 47 11.43 -3.89 3.99
CA GLY A 47 11.11 -2.49 4.25
C GLY A 47 9.84 -2.00 3.56
N LEU A 48 9.18 -1.00 4.17
CA LEU A 48 8.11 -0.22 3.55
C LEU A 48 8.64 1.17 3.20
N LYS A 49 8.39 1.61 1.97
CA LYS A 49 8.77 2.93 1.47
C LYS A 49 7.53 3.77 1.19
N SER A 50 7.67 5.10 1.31
CA SER A 50 6.62 6.04 0.90
C SER A 50 6.42 6.01 -0.62
N TRP A 51 5.25 6.44 -1.07
CA TRP A 51 4.97 6.64 -2.49
C TRP A 51 5.06 8.13 -2.83
N GLU A 52 6.02 8.50 -3.67
CA GLU A 52 6.22 9.89 -4.12
C GLU A 52 5.98 10.03 -5.65
N GLY A 53 4.91 9.40 -6.15
CA GLY A 53 4.48 9.54 -7.55
C GLY A 53 5.11 8.56 -8.55
N THR A 54 6.20 7.88 -8.16
CA THR A 54 6.87 6.86 -9.00
C THR A 54 7.17 5.60 -8.18
N GLU A 55 6.93 4.44 -8.78
CA GLU A 55 7.28 3.15 -8.19
C GLU A 55 8.79 3.01 -8.06
N ASN A 56 9.26 2.57 -6.89
CA ASN A 56 10.68 2.45 -6.56
C ASN A 56 11.50 3.72 -6.85
N GLY A 57 10.86 4.89 -6.81
CA GLY A 57 11.51 6.18 -7.01
C GLY A 57 12.62 6.40 -5.97
N SER A 58 13.75 6.96 -6.40
CA SER A 58 14.88 7.27 -5.51
C SER A 58 14.52 8.28 -4.41
N THR A 59 13.42 9.01 -4.57
CA THR A 59 12.87 9.96 -3.60
C THR A 59 11.95 9.33 -2.56
N ASN A 60 11.55 8.06 -2.74
CA ASN A 60 10.67 7.36 -1.82
C ASN A 60 11.38 7.16 -0.46
N LYS A 61 10.78 7.65 0.61
CA LYS A 61 11.37 7.62 1.96
C LYS A 61 11.14 6.26 2.61
N LEU A 62 12.17 5.70 3.25
CA LEU A 62 12.00 4.49 4.07
C LEU A 62 11.16 4.84 5.31
N LEU A 63 10.03 4.16 5.47
CA LEU A 63 9.11 4.35 6.60
C LEU A 63 9.47 3.43 7.75
N THR A 64 9.74 2.17 7.45
CA THR A 64 10.11 1.14 8.42
C THR A 64 10.85 0.03 7.70
N HIS A 65 11.70 -0.68 8.45
CA HIS A 65 12.29 -1.93 8.00
C HIS A 65 12.45 -2.90 9.15
N VAL A 66 12.56 -4.18 8.81
CA VAL A 66 12.96 -5.25 9.72
C VAL A 66 14.15 -5.98 9.11
N ILE A 67 15.19 -6.15 9.90
CA ILE A 67 16.37 -6.95 9.55
C ILE A 67 16.20 -8.32 10.20
N PHE A 68 16.56 -9.38 9.47
CA PHE A 68 16.47 -10.78 9.89
C PHE A 68 17.67 -11.57 9.40
N HIS A 69 17.80 -12.82 9.87
CA HIS A 69 18.84 -13.71 9.36
C HIS A 69 18.61 -13.98 7.87
N PRO A 70 19.65 -13.92 7.02
CA PRO A 70 19.51 -14.10 5.58
C PRO A 70 18.71 -15.36 5.22
N VAL A 71 17.74 -15.20 4.32
CA VAL A 71 16.93 -16.30 3.79
C VAL A 71 17.16 -16.38 2.29
N GLN A 72 17.53 -17.57 1.81
CA GLN A 72 17.60 -17.83 0.38
C GLN A 72 16.24 -18.27 -0.18
N LYS A 73 15.80 -17.59 -1.25
CA LYS A 73 14.69 -18.07 -2.07
C LYS A 73 15.22 -19.07 -3.11
N SER A 74 14.82 -20.34 -2.95
CA SER A 74 15.13 -21.43 -3.89
C SER A 74 13.89 -21.87 -4.68
N LEU A 75 14.09 -22.56 -5.81
CA LEU A 75 13.00 -22.95 -6.71
C LEU A 75 11.94 -23.83 -6.03
N ASN A 76 12.35 -24.63 -5.05
CA ASN A 76 11.50 -25.54 -4.28
C ASN A 76 11.01 -24.93 -2.95
N ARG A 77 11.06 -23.60 -2.81
CA ARG A 77 10.61 -22.88 -1.61
C ARG A 77 9.52 -21.87 -1.96
N LEU A 78 8.41 -21.92 -1.24
CA LEU A 78 7.42 -20.86 -1.18
C LEU A 78 7.71 -20.01 0.06
N ILE A 79 7.72 -18.68 -0.09
CA ILE A 79 7.86 -17.75 1.03
C ILE A 79 6.62 -16.89 1.07
N GLN A 80 5.94 -16.87 2.21
CA GLN A 80 4.85 -15.94 2.48
C GLN A 80 5.32 -14.95 3.54
N ILE A 81 5.07 -13.68 3.28
CA ILE A 81 5.40 -12.57 4.17
C ILE A 81 4.07 -11.91 4.55
N ASP A 82 3.74 -11.99 5.84
CA ASP A 82 2.62 -11.29 6.44
C ASP A 82 3.16 -10.16 7.32
N TYR A 83 3.09 -8.93 6.81
CA TYR A 83 3.63 -7.74 7.47
C TYR A 83 2.52 -6.79 7.90
N THR A 84 2.40 -6.58 9.21
CA THR A 84 1.44 -5.63 9.79
C THR A 84 2.18 -4.40 10.32
N LEU A 85 1.87 -3.23 9.76
CA LEU A 85 2.32 -1.94 10.27
C LEU A 85 1.18 -1.27 11.03
N ARG A 86 1.39 -1.01 12.33
CA ARG A 86 0.45 -0.23 13.16
C ARG A 86 0.85 1.23 13.20
N ILE A 87 -0.06 2.11 12.80
CA ILE A 87 0.13 3.56 12.81
C ILE A 87 -0.78 4.17 13.86
N GLN A 88 -0.20 4.93 14.78
CA GLN A 88 -0.93 5.66 15.82
C GLN A 88 -0.43 7.09 15.90
N SER A 89 -1.36 8.04 15.95
CA SER A 89 -1.03 9.41 16.33
C SER A 89 -0.92 9.51 17.86
N LEU A 90 0.16 10.14 18.34
CA LEU A 90 0.34 10.48 19.75
C LEU A 90 -0.39 11.78 20.13
N THR A 91 -0.87 12.54 19.13
CA THR A 91 -1.67 13.75 19.29
C THR A 91 -3.10 13.53 18.83
N THR A 92 -4.04 14.33 19.33
CA THR A 92 -5.45 14.27 18.96
C THR A 92 -5.61 14.56 17.46
N PHE A 93 -6.12 13.58 16.73
CA PHE A 93 -6.58 13.74 15.35
C PHE A 93 -8.08 14.03 15.39
N THR A 94 -8.49 15.19 14.86
CA THR A 94 -9.92 15.50 14.66
C THR A 94 -10.31 15.03 13.26
N GLU A 95 -10.98 13.88 13.16
CA GLU A 95 -11.57 13.46 11.89
C GLU A 95 -12.59 14.51 11.42
N THR A 96 -12.37 15.08 10.25
CA THR A 96 -13.40 15.85 9.55
C THR A 96 -13.94 14.96 8.44
N SER A 97 -15.02 14.23 8.72
CA SER A 97 -15.75 13.53 7.67
C SER A 97 -16.38 14.59 6.77
N SER A 98 -15.92 14.68 5.51
CA SER A 98 -16.59 15.54 4.52
C SER A 98 -17.92 14.88 4.18
N THR A 99 -19.00 15.43 4.72
CA THR A 99 -20.31 15.20 4.11
C THR A 99 -20.26 15.86 2.75
N ALA A 100 -20.28 15.05 1.67
CA ALA A 100 -20.39 15.55 0.32
C ALA A 100 -21.59 16.51 0.28
N LEU A 101 -21.33 17.79 0.03
CA LEU A 101 -22.35 18.80 -0.14
C LEU A 101 -23.19 18.37 -1.35
N SER A 102 -24.41 17.87 -1.11
CA SER A 102 -25.37 17.60 -2.17
C SER A 102 -25.67 18.92 -2.86
N THR A 103 -25.04 19.17 -4.02
CA THR A 103 -25.35 20.31 -4.86
C THR A 103 -26.70 20.04 -5.52
N SER A 104 -27.78 20.46 -4.84
CA SER A 104 -29.10 20.53 -5.47
C SER A 104 -29.00 21.51 -6.64
N ASN A 105 -29.05 20.99 -7.86
CA ASN A 105 -29.02 21.77 -9.08
C ASN A 105 -30.37 22.49 -9.23
N THR A 106 -30.48 23.73 -8.75
CA THR A 106 -31.67 24.57 -8.99
C THR A 106 -31.70 24.96 -10.47
N VAL A 107 -32.44 24.19 -11.27
CA VAL A 107 -32.76 24.55 -12.66
C VAL A 107 -33.74 25.72 -12.62
N SER A 108 -33.22 26.95 -12.75
CA SER A 108 -34.05 28.14 -12.95
C SER A 108 -34.43 28.22 -14.44
N GLY A 109 -35.59 27.66 -14.77
CA GLY A 109 -36.16 27.77 -16.11
C GLY A 109 -36.63 29.21 -16.38
N THR A 110 -36.25 29.76 -17.54
CA THR A 110 -36.93 30.92 -18.12
C THR A 110 -37.55 30.49 -19.46
N THR A 111 -38.87 30.32 -19.49
CA THR A 111 -39.60 30.20 -20.75
C THR A 111 -39.75 31.59 -21.36
N SER A 112 -38.94 31.91 -22.38
CA SER A 112 -39.13 33.12 -23.18
C SER A 112 -40.19 32.86 -24.25
N GLY A 113 -41.40 33.38 -24.03
CA GLY A 113 -42.46 33.41 -25.04
C GLY A 113 -42.21 34.54 -26.04
N GLY A 114 -42.01 34.21 -27.31
CA GLY A 114 -42.02 35.15 -28.42
C GLY A 114 -43.40 35.19 -29.07
N ASN A 115 -44.15 36.27 -28.87
CA ASN A 115 -45.33 36.61 -29.69
C ASN A 115 -44.97 37.83 -30.55
N THR A 116 -44.70 37.64 -31.83
CA THR A 116 -44.55 38.74 -32.80
C THR A 116 -45.87 38.94 -33.53
N GLY A 117 -46.76 39.72 -32.90
CA GLY A 117 -47.83 40.39 -33.61
C GLY A 117 -47.30 41.70 -34.17
N TYR A 118 -47.12 41.75 -35.50
CA TYR A 118 -47.45 42.82 -36.46
C TYR A 118 -46.81 42.45 -37.80
#